data_AF-A0A381SM35-F1
#
_entry.id   AF-A0A381SM35-F1
#
_cell.length_a   1.000
_cell.length_b   1.000
_cell.length_c   1.000
_cell.angle_alpha   90.00
_cell.angle_beta   90.00
_cell.angle_gamma   90.00
#
_symmetry.space_group_name_H-M   'P 1'
#
loop_
_entity.id
_entity.type
_entity.pdbx_description
1 polymer ?
#
loop_
_entity_poly.entity_id
_entity_poly.type
_entity_poly.pdbx_seq_one_letter_code
_entity_poly.pdbx_strand_id
1 'polypeptide(L)'
;MHGPNDYQYYRMYDNGWELSITCNYAIQDFEKGYFEIGVKNIETNFNNGDTYMIATSLDFDETARFLRQFEANPNTALHDWVSNLPEIESGI
;
A
#
# COMPACT_ATOMS: atom_id res chain seq x y z
N MET A 1 22.05 -1.89 12.69
CA MET A 1 21.05 -2.92 13.06
C MET A 1 19.72 -2.38 12.60
N HIS A 2 19.21 -2.96 11.51
CA HIS A 2 18.00 -2.57 10.79
C HIS A 2 16.90 -3.55 11.19
N GLY A 3 15.76 -3.02 11.66
CA GLY A 3 14.70 -3.80 12.29
C GLY A 3 13.45 -3.83 11.43
N PRO A 4 12.43 -4.63 11.81
CA PRO A 4 11.11 -4.49 11.21
C PRO A 4 10.60 -3.05 11.38
N ASN A 5 10.03 -2.46 10.32
CA ASN A 5 9.54 -1.07 10.22
C ASN A 5 10.61 0.03 10.06
N ASP A 6 11.67 -0.20 9.27
CA ASP A 6 12.69 0.83 9.02
C ASP A 6 12.16 2.09 8.31
N TYR A 7 11.03 1.98 7.60
CA TYR A 7 10.35 3.10 6.95
C TYR A 7 8.84 2.99 7.11
N GLN A 8 8.20 4.06 7.59
CA GLN A 8 6.76 4.17 7.69
C GLN A 8 6.31 5.52 7.12
N TYR A 9 5.39 5.48 6.17
CA TYR A 9 4.75 6.65 5.58
C TYR A 9 3.25 6.57 5.80
N TYR A 10 2.65 7.67 6.24
CA TYR A 10 1.21 7.78 6.44
C TYR A 10 0.72 9.12 5.92
N ARG A 11 -0.42 9.10 5.22
CA ARG A 11 -1.07 10.31 4.72
C ARG A 11 -2.58 10.18 4.76
N MET A 12 -3.22 11.22 5.29
CA MET A 12 -4.66 11.47 5.11
C MET A 12 -4.83 12.55 4.04
N TYR A 13 -5.81 12.36 3.17
CA TYR A 13 -6.18 13.28 2.11
C TYR A 13 -7.53 13.94 2.44
N ASP A 14 -7.74 15.15 1.91
CA ASP A 14 -8.95 15.94 2.17
C ASP A 14 -10.25 15.28 1.67
N ASN A 15 -10.15 14.28 0.81
CA ASN A 15 -11.27 13.50 0.24
C ASN A 15 -11.50 12.17 0.97
N GLY A 16 -11.14 12.11 2.25
CA GLY A 16 -11.38 10.97 3.12
C GLY A 16 -10.49 9.76 2.90
N TRP A 17 -9.56 9.78 1.95
CA TRP A 17 -8.60 8.69 1.77
C TRP A 17 -7.52 8.73 2.85
N GLU A 18 -7.17 7.56 3.37
CA GLU A 18 -6.02 7.32 4.21
C GLU A 18 -5.13 6.26 3.53
N LEU A 19 -3.83 6.49 3.55
CA LEU A 19 -2.83 5.60 2.98
C LEU A 19 -1.68 5.42 3.96
N SER A 20 -1.32 4.17 4.21
CA SER A 20 -0.15 3.76 4.98
C SER A 20 0.78 2.90 4.13
N ILE A 21 2.08 3.13 4.24
CA ILE A 21 3.13 2.32 3.63
C ILE A 21 4.13 1.95 4.71
N THR A 22 4.37 0.66 4.89
CA THR A 22 5.30 0.13 5.90
C THR A 22 6.37 -0.71 5.22
N CYS A 23 7.64 -0.46 5.52
CA CYS A 23 8.76 -1.30 5.09
C CYS A 23 9.06 -2.34 6.17
N ASN A 24 8.67 -3.60 5.94
CA ASN A 24 8.89 -4.67 6.90
C ASN A 24 10.34 -5.18 6.90
N TYR A 25 11.03 -5.07 5.76
CA TYR A 25 12.42 -5.48 5.64
C TYR A 25 13.09 -4.75 4.48
N ALA A 26 14.09 -3.91 4.77
CA ALA A 26 14.93 -3.27 3.77
C ALA A 26 16.24 -4.07 3.58
N ILE A 27 16.64 -4.29 2.32
CA ILE A 27 17.88 -4.98 1.92
C ILE A 27 18.64 -4.06 0.95
N GLN A 28 19.96 -4.18 0.90
CA GLN A 28 20.83 -3.47 -0.06
C GLN A 28 20.64 -1.95 0.01
N ASP A 29 20.99 -1.32 1.15
CA ASP A 29 21.01 0.14 1.29
C ASP A 29 19.74 0.87 0.83
N PHE A 30 18.56 0.31 1.09
CA PHE A 30 17.25 0.85 0.69
C PHE A 30 16.97 0.80 -0.83
N GLU A 31 17.64 -0.07 -1.59
CA GLU A 31 17.30 -0.32 -3.00
C GLU A 31 16.23 -1.41 -3.18
N LYS A 32 16.09 -2.30 -2.20
CA LYS A 32 15.05 -3.35 -2.19
C LYS A 32 14.41 -3.42 -0.82
N GLY A 33 13.10 -3.46 -0.76
CA GLY A 33 12.39 -3.68 0.50
C GLY A 33 11.12 -4.46 0.27
N TYR A 34 10.62 -5.10 1.31
CA TYR A 34 9.27 -5.67 1.33
C TYR A 34 8.34 -4.64 1.94
N PHE A 35 7.56 -4.00 1.09
CA PHE A 35 6.59 -2.98 1.47
C PHE A 35 5.18 -3.54 1.55
N GLU A 36 4.48 -3.09 2.58
CA GLU A 36 3.05 -3.25 2.78
C GLU A 36 2.35 -1.92 2.51
N ILE A 37 1.27 -1.94 1.73
CA ILE A 37 0.43 -0.78 1.48
C ILE A 37 -0.98 -1.04 1.99
N GLY A 38 -1.40 -0.23 2.95
CA GLY A 38 -2.77 -0.20 3.47
C GLY A 38 -3.49 1.06 2.98
N VAL A 39 -4.75 0.91 2.58
CA VAL A 39 -5.63 2.04 2.24
C VAL A 39 -6.97 1.95 2.93
N LYS A 40 -7.58 3.11 3.17
CA LYS A 40 -8.92 3.22 3.75
C LYS A 40 -9.59 4.47 3.20
N ASN A 41 -10.91 4.48 3.07
CA ASN A 41 -11.65 5.71 2.87
C ASN A 41 -12.76 5.84 3.92
N ILE A 42 -12.68 6.89 4.74
CA ILE A 42 -13.62 7.13 5.84
C ILE A 42 -14.96 7.71 5.37
N GLU A 43 -14.99 8.43 4.25
CA GLU A 43 -16.20 9.08 3.74
C GLU A 43 -17.09 8.10 2.99
N THR A 44 -16.50 7.21 2.19
CA THR A 44 -17.23 6.21 1.41
C THR A 44 -17.45 4.90 2.17
N ASN A 45 -16.89 4.79 3.38
CA ASN A 45 -16.85 3.55 4.15
C ASN A 45 -16.29 2.37 3.33
N PHE A 46 -15.29 2.66 2.49
CA PHE A 46 -14.61 1.67 1.67
C PHE A 46 -14.10 0.52 2.54
N ASN A 47 -14.29 -0.72 2.09
CA ASN A 47 -13.95 -1.92 2.84
C ASN A 47 -14.56 -1.94 4.25
N ASN A 48 -15.82 -1.50 4.40
CA ASN A 48 -16.52 -1.36 5.68
C ASN A 48 -15.80 -0.47 6.72
N GLY A 49 -14.94 0.45 6.25
CA GLY A 49 -14.13 1.31 7.11
C GLY A 49 -12.85 0.64 7.61
N ASP A 50 -12.62 -0.63 7.26
CA ASP A 50 -11.37 -1.34 7.54
C ASP A 50 -10.29 -1.00 6.53
N THR A 51 -9.03 -1.11 6.95
CA THR A 51 -7.90 -0.93 6.04
C THR A 51 -7.82 -2.10 5.08
N TYR A 52 -7.87 -1.81 3.78
CA TYR A 52 -7.65 -2.79 2.73
C TYR A 52 -6.15 -2.86 2.42
N MET A 53 -5.59 -4.06 2.54
CA MET A 53 -4.19 -4.32 2.20
C MET A 53 -4.08 -4.62 0.71
N ILE A 54 -3.36 -3.77 -0.01
CA ILE A 54 -3.22 -3.90 -1.47
C ILE A 54 -2.18 -4.97 -1.78
N ALA A 55 -1.03 -4.92 -1.11
CA ALA A 55 0.03 -5.88 -1.33
C ALA A 55 0.94 -5.90 -0.10
N THR A 56 1.56 -7.06 0.15
CA THR A 56 2.41 -7.30 1.32
C THR A 56 3.86 -7.59 0.95
N SER A 57 4.22 -7.49 -0.32
CA SER A 57 5.57 -7.76 -0.83
C SER A 57 5.87 -6.95 -2.09
N LEU A 58 5.78 -5.62 -1.98
CA LEU A 58 6.18 -4.71 -3.05
C LEU A 58 7.63 -4.28 -2.89
N ASP A 59 8.32 -4.00 -3.99
CA ASP A 59 9.59 -3.28 -3.98
C ASP A 59 9.41 -1.74 -3.95
N PHE A 60 10.51 -0.99 -3.96
CA PHE A 60 10.47 0.48 -3.95
C PHE A 60 9.85 1.09 -5.21
N ASP A 61 10.12 0.55 -6.40
CA ASP A 61 9.58 1.10 -7.65
C ASP A 61 8.08 0.83 -7.74
N GLU A 62 7.65 -0.36 -7.35
CA GLU A 62 6.24 -0.71 -7.24
C GLU A 62 5.51 0.18 -6.24
N THR A 63 6.10 0.40 -5.06
CA THR A 63 5.54 1.29 -4.03
C THR A 63 5.45 2.74 -4.53
N ALA A 64 6.50 3.25 -5.18
CA ALA A 64 6.52 4.60 -5.73
C ALA A 64 5.58 4.77 -6.93
N ARG A 65 5.40 3.72 -7.75
CA ARG A 65 4.42 3.69 -8.84
C ARG A 65 3.00 3.71 -8.30
N PHE A 66 2.71 2.87 -7.30
CA PHE A 66 1.41 2.88 -6.63
C PHE A 66 1.09 4.25 -6.06
N LEU A 67 2.00 4.83 -5.27
CA LEU A 67 1.79 6.13 -4.63
C LEU A 67 1.47 7.22 -5.65
N ARG A 68 2.24 7.30 -6.75
CA ARG A 68 1.98 8.27 -7.83
C ARG A 68 0.62 8.08 -8.49
N GLN A 69 0.22 6.84 -8.74
CA GLN A 69 -1.09 6.53 -9.33
C GLN A 69 -2.23 6.85 -8.37
N PHE A 70 -2.06 6.52 -7.09
CA PHE A 70 -3.04 6.80 -6.05
C PHE A 70 -3.25 8.30 -5.85
N GLU A 71 -2.18 9.09 -5.79
CA GLU A 71 -2.26 10.54 -5.68
C GLU A 71 -2.95 11.20 -6.88
N ALA A 72 -2.84 10.60 -8.08
CA ALA A 72 -3.53 11.08 -9.28
C ALA A 72 -5.01 10.69 -9.29
N ASN A 73 -5.35 9.44 -8.96
CA ASN A 73 -6.72 8.95 -8.86
C ASN A 73 -6.79 7.68 -7.97
N PRO A 74 -7.21 7.81 -6.70
CA PRO A 74 -7.26 6.70 -5.76
C PRO A 74 -8.13 5.52 -6.23
N ASN A 75 -9.30 5.81 -6.80
CA ASN A 75 -10.26 4.78 -7.20
C ASN A 75 -9.70 3.92 -8.35
N THR A 76 -9.15 4.57 -9.37
CA THR A 76 -8.55 3.87 -10.51
C THR A 76 -7.31 3.08 -10.08
N ALA A 77 -6.43 3.69 -9.27
CA ALA A 77 -5.26 3.00 -8.76
C ALA A 77 -5.64 1.74 -7.98
N LEU A 78 -6.62 1.82 -7.09
CA LEU A 78 -7.07 0.64 -6.33
C LEU A 78 -7.65 -0.44 -7.23
N HIS A 79 -8.53 -0.07 -8.15
CA HIS A 79 -9.12 -1.02 -9.08
C HIS A 79 -8.04 -1.75 -9.89
N ASP A 80 -7.07 -1.01 -10.44
CA ASP A 80 -6.03 -1.57 -11.29
C ASP A 80 -5.07 -2.45 -10.50
N TRP A 81 -4.69 -2.06 -9.30
CA TRP A 81 -3.78 -2.87 -8.49
C TRP A 81 -4.49 -4.13 -7.99
N VAL A 82 -5.71 -4.02 -7.45
CA VAL A 82 -6.47 -5.19 -6.98
C VAL A 82 -6.75 -6.18 -8.12
N SER A 83 -7.11 -5.68 -9.30
CA SER A 83 -7.45 -6.54 -10.45
C SER A 83 -6.23 -7.23 -11.07
N ASN A 84 -5.02 -6.73 -10.80
CA ASN A 84 -3.77 -7.27 -11.35
C ASN A 84 -2.90 -7.99 -10.32
N LEU A 85 -3.33 -8.06 -9.05
CA LEU A 85 -2.68 -8.96 -8.10
C LEU A 85 -2.90 -10.39 -8.59
N PRO A 86 -1.86 -11.24 -8.69
CA PRO A 86 -2.10 -12.67 -8.75
C PRO A 86 -2.98 -13.01 -7.55
N GLU A 87 -4.06 -13.78 -7.76
CA GLU A 87 -4.93 -14.23 -6.68
C GLU A 87 -4.03 -14.62 -5.51
N ILE A 88 -4.14 -13.90 -4.40
CA ILE A 88 -3.61 -14.39 -3.14
C ILE A 88 -4.38 -15.69 -2.98
N GLU A 89 -3.71 -16.83 -3.19
CA GLU A 89 -4.26 -18.12 -2.81
C GLU A 89 -4.63 -17.96 -1.35
N SER A 90 -5.92 -17.70 -1.09
CA SER A 90 -6.47 -17.73 0.24
C SER A 90 -6.34 -19.19 0.64
N GLY A 91 -5.23 -19.52 1.30
CA GLY A 91 -5.04 -20.79 1.95
C GLY A 91 -6.13 -20.94 2.99
N ILE A 92 -7.22 -21.59 2.60
CA ILE A 92 -8.18 -22.24 3.49
C ILE A 92 -7.68 -23.66 3.71
#